data_AF-G3T784-F1
#
_entry.id   AF-G3T784-F1
#
_cell.length_a   1.000
_cell.length_b   1.000
_cell.length_c   1.000
_cell.angle_alpha   90.00
_cell.angle_beta   90.00
_cell.angle_gamma   90.00
#
_symmetry.space_group_name_H-M   'P 1'
#
loop_
_entity.id
_entity.type
_entity.pdbx_description
1 polymer ?
#
loop_
_entity_poly.entity_id
_entity_poly.type
_entity_poly.pdbx_seq_one_letter_code
_entity_poly.pdbx_strand_id
1 'polypeptide(L)'
;MKHSRFLAALILAALLPQVSFSEMTVEEHEDKVILNCNGNITVLEGTNGKLLSDNKSMDLGKGLLDPRGLYQCYEKADDKDSKTYTLEVYFRMCQNCVELDSATLAGIVITDIIATLLLALGVYCFAGHETGRLSGAADTQALFKNDQLYQPLRNRDDAQYSRLGGNWPRNK
;
A
#
# COMPACT_ATOMS: atom_id res chain seq x y z
N MET A 1 55.29 25.55 12.82
CA MET A 1 54.59 24.75 11.79
C MET A 1 53.05 24.94 11.73
N LYS A 2 52.44 25.89 12.47
CA LYS A 2 50.97 26.09 12.44
C LYS A 2 50.49 27.14 11.42
N HIS A 3 51.27 28.20 11.19
CA HIS A 3 50.89 29.30 10.29
C HIS A 3 50.89 28.94 8.79
N SER A 4 51.74 28.00 8.36
CA SER A 4 51.80 27.57 6.95
C SER A 4 50.54 26.83 6.49
N ARG A 5 49.83 26.14 7.40
CA ARG A 5 48.58 25.44 7.09
C ARG A 5 47.40 26.39 6.88
N PHE A 6 47.37 27.51 7.59
CA PHE A 6 46.31 28.52 7.43
C PHE A 6 46.46 29.29 6.11
N LEU A 7 47.68 29.56 5.67
CA LEU A 7 47.93 30.19 4.37
C LEU A 7 47.57 29.27 3.20
N ALA A 8 47.86 27.97 3.31
CA ALA A 8 47.43 27.00 2.30
C ALA A 8 45.90 26.88 2.21
N ALA A 9 45.19 26.95 3.34
CA ALA A 9 43.72 26.92 3.37
C ALA A 9 43.09 28.19 2.78
N LEU A 10 43.68 29.37 3.03
CA LEU A 10 43.23 30.64 2.45
C LEU A 10 43.45 30.69 0.92
N ILE A 11 44.55 30.11 0.43
CA ILE A 11 44.81 30.00 -1.02
C ILE A 11 43.81 29.03 -1.67
N LEU A 12 43.43 27.94 -0.99
CA LEU A 12 42.42 27.00 -1.50
C LEU A 12 41.01 27.62 -1.58
N ALA A 13 40.67 28.53 -0.66
CA ALA A 13 39.41 29.25 -0.67
C ALA A 13 39.35 30.35 -1.76
N ALA A 14 40.50 30.94 -2.11
CA ALA A 14 40.59 31.97 -3.15
C ALA A 14 40.62 31.39 -4.59
N LEU A 15 40.88 30.08 -4.73
CA LEU A 15 40.95 29.37 -6.02
C LEU A 15 39.65 28.64 -6.39
N LEU A 16 38.60 28.69 -5.56
CA LEU A 16 37.27 28.28 -6.00
C LEU A 16 36.84 29.28 -7.08
N PRO A 17 36.81 28.88 -8.36
CA PRO A 17 36.32 29.76 -9.39
C PRO A 17 34.86 30.03 -9.05
N GLN A 18 34.48 31.31 -9.01
CA GLN A 18 33.08 31.68 -9.18
C GLN A 18 32.70 31.27 -10.59
N VAL A 19 32.31 30.00 -10.75
CA VAL A 19 31.70 29.50 -11.96
C VAL A 19 30.29 30.09 -11.96
N SER A 20 30.16 31.29 -12.49
CA SER A 20 28.86 31.77 -12.97
C SER A 20 28.53 30.94 -14.20
N PHE A 21 27.89 29.80 -13.98
CA PHE A 21 27.22 29.07 -15.03
C PHE A 21 26.09 29.97 -15.50
N SER A 22 26.06 30.35 -16.79
CA SER A 22 24.93 31.12 -17.30
C SER A 22 23.70 30.22 -17.18
N GLU A 23 22.73 30.71 -16.42
CA GLU A 23 21.79 29.89 -15.68
C GLU A 23 20.59 29.58 -16.56
N MET A 24 20.61 28.44 -17.27
CA MET A 24 19.39 27.87 -17.83
C MET A 24 18.56 27.35 -16.66
N THR A 25 17.47 28.05 -16.32
CA THR A 25 16.62 27.72 -15.17
C THR A 25 15.33 27.06 -15.60
N VAL A 26 14.88 26.08 -14.81
CA VAL A 26 13.58 25.43 -14.97
C VAL A 26 12.74 25.87 -13.78
N GLU A 27 11.70 26.63 -14.04
CA GLU A 27 10.77 27.12 -13.04
C GLU A 27 9.42 26.40 -13.20
N GLU A 28 8.85 25.96 -12.09
CA GLU A 28 7.48 25.46 -12.06
C GLU A 28 6.58 26.58 -11.57
N HIS A 29 5.72 27.08 -12.46
CA HIS A 29 4.76 28.13 -12.14
C HIS A 29 3.35 27.58 -12.28
N GLU A 30 2.63 27.51 -11.16
CA GLU A 30 1.33 26.82 -11.04
C GLU A 30 1.46 25.33 -11.39
N ASP A 31 0.89 24.90 -12.52
CA ASP A 31 0.95 23.54 -13.06
C ASP A 31 1.88 23.44 -14.27
N LYS A 32 2.53 24.54 -14.66
CA LYS A 32 3.29 24.64 -15.90
C LYS A 32 4.79 24.65 -15.64
N VAL A 33 5.51 23.96 -16.51
CA VAL A 33 6.97 23.94 -16.48
C VAL A 33 7.47 24.96 -17.49
N ILE A 34 8.17 25.97 -17.00
CA ILE A 34 8.71 27.06 -17.81
C ILE A 34 10.22 26.97 -17.81
N LEU A 35 10.81 27.00 -19.00
CA LEU A 35 12.24 26.99 -19.20
C LEU A 35 12.69 28.40 -19.56
N ASN A 36 13.60 28.96 -18.75
CA ASN A 36 14.11 30.32 -18.90
C ASN A 36 15.57 30.31 -19.36
N CYS A 37 15.87 31.13 -20.36
CA CYS A 37 17.23 31.39 -20.82
C CYS A 37 17.37 32.78 -21.44
N ASN A 38 18.51 33.45 -21.28
CA ASN A 38 18.77 34.77 -21.88
C ASN A 38 18.89 34.75 -23.42
N GLY A 39 18.91 33.58 -24.05
CA GLY A 39 19.15 33.39 -25.48
C GLY A 39 18.05 32.62 -26.22
N ASN A 40 18.33 32.23 -27.46
CA ASN A 40 17.38 31.46 -28.27
C ASN A 40 17.33 30.00 -27.81
N ILE A 41 16.13 29.45 -27.66
CA ILE A 41 15.90 28.08 -27.19
C ILE A 41 15.50 27.19 -28.37
N THR A 42 16.20 26.07 -28.50
CA THR A 42 15.94 25.03 -29.51
C THR A 42 15.69 23.69 -28.83
N VAL A 43 14.77 22.89 -29.38
CA VAL A 43 14.56 21.51 -28.94
C VAL A 43 15.30 20.58 -29.87
N LEU A 44 16.08 19.67 -29.30
CA LEU A 44 16.81 18.65 -30.03
C LEU A 44 15.91 17.41 -30.17
N GLU A 45 15.24 17.29 -31.32
CA GLU A 45 14.52 16.07 -31.72
C GLU A 45 15.40 15.26 -32.69
N GLY A 46 16.21 14.34 -32.17
CA GLY A 46 17.16 13.56 -32.97
C GLY A 46 18.43 14.35 -33.31
N THR A 47 18.94 14.25 -34.55
CA THR A 47 20.16 14.95 -35.03
C THR A 47 19.93 16.41 -35.42
N ASN A 48 18.68 16.86 -35.51
CA ASN A 48 18.33 18.21 -35.94
C ASN A 48 17.55 18.94 -34.83
N GLY A 49 17.96 20.16 -34.49
CA GLY A 49 17.22 21.02 -33.59
C GLY A 49 16.08 21.73 -34.32
N LYS A 50 14.86 21.62 -33.80
CA LYS A 50 13.75 22.49 -34.21
C LYS A 50 13.80 23.75 -33.35
N LEU A 51 13.74 24.92 -33.97
CA LEU A 51 13.67 26.18 -33.23
C LEU A 51 12.25 26.34 -32.71
N LEU A 52 12.08 26.40 -31.38
CA LEU A 52 10.76 26.45 -30.74
C LEU A 52 10.42 27.80 -30.13
N SER A 53 11.40 28.64 -29.79
CA SER A 53 11.13 29.97 -29.24
C SER A 53 12.27 30.96 -29.49
N ASP A 54 11.94 32.14 -30.03
CA ASP A 54 12.81 33.32 -30.09
C ASP A 54 12.74 34.16 -28.80
N ASN A 55 11.97 33.70 -27.80
CA ASN A 55 11.76 34.41 -26.55
C ASN A 55 12.61 33.83 -25.40
N LYS A 56 12.85 34.68 -24.39
CA LYS A 56 13.61 34.37 -23.17
C LYS A 56 13.05 33.19 -22.36
N SER A 57 11.77 32.86 -22.54
CA SER A 57 11.08 31.80 -21.82
C SER A 57 10.30 30.89 -22.76
N MET A 58 10.21 29.61 -22.40
CA MET A 58 9.52 28.56 -23.14
C MET A 58 8.62 27.75 -22.19
N ASP A 59 7.32 27.70 -22.47
CA ASP A 59 6.35 26.87 -21.74
C ASP A 59 6.41 25.44 -22.28
N LEU A 60 6.80 24.47 -21.43
CA LEU A 60 6.86 23.05 -21.76
C LEU A 60 5.50 22.34 -21.55
N GLY A 61 4.48 23.10 -21.16
CA GLY A 61 3.16 22.59 -20.83
C GLY A 61 3.05 22.18 -19.36
N LYS A 62 2.04 21.38 -19.07
CA LYS A 62 1.75 20.97 -17.70
C LYS A 62 2.78 19.95 -17.21
N GLY A 63 3.29 20.11 -15.99
CA GLY A 63 4.19 19.14 -15.36
C GLY A 63 3.59 17.73 -15.31
N LEU A 64 2.27 17.64 -15.10
CA LEU A 64 1.50 16.39 -15.10
C LEU A 64 1.51 15.61 -16.43
N LEU A 65 1.87 16.26 -17.55
CA LEU A 65 2.01 15.58 -18.84
C LEU A 65 3.40 14.97 -19.04
N ASP A 66 4.24 14.99 -18.00
CA ASP A 66 5.62 14.51 -18.04
C ASP A 66 6.41 15.08 -19.22
N PRO A 67 6.58 16.42 -19.31
CA PRO A 67 7.38 17.01 -20.37
C PRO A 67 8.82 16.50 -20.29
N ARG A 68 9.30 15.93 -21.39
CA ARG A 68 10.64 15.37 -21.54
C ARG A 68 11.29 15.90 -22.81
N GLY A 69 12.59 16.13 -22.77
CA GLY A 69 13.31 16.55 -23.96
C GLY A 69 14.67 17.14 -23.66
N LEU A 70 15.49 17.25 -24.70
CA LEU A 70 16.78 17.88 -24.66
C LEU A 70 16.67 19.28 -25.27
N TYR A 71 16.98 20.29 -24.46
CA TYR A 71 16.85 21.70 -24.83
C TYR A 71 18.23 22.32 -24.92
N GLN A 72 18.45 23.12 -25.96
CA GLN A 72 19.70 23.84 -26.14
C GLN A 72 19.43 25.33 -26.21
N CYS A 73 20.13 26.11 -25.40
CA CYS A 73 20.07 27.55 -25.41
C CYS A 73 21.37 28.17 -25.95
N TYR A 74 21.22 29.14 -26.85
CA TYR A 74 22.31 29.90 -27.44
C TYR A 74 22.33 31.31 -26.85
N GLU A 75 23.24 31.57 -25.92
CA GLU A 75 23.44 32.92 -25.39
C GLU A 75 24.43 33.68 -26.29
N LYS A 76 23.99 34.84 -26.80
CA LYS A 76 24.88 35.78 -27.48
C LYS A 76 25.67 36.53 -26.42
N ALA A 77 26.90 36.10 -26.15
CA ALA A 77 27.84 36.91 -25.38
C ALA A 77 28.30 38.09 -26.23
N ASP A 78 28.42 39.29 -25.63
CA ASP A 78 28.91 40.52 -26.28
C ASP A 78 30.32 40.37 -26.87
N ASP A 79 31.06 39.32 -26.50
CA ASP A 79 32.43 39.06 -26.94
C ASP A 79 32.53 37.73 -27.67
N LYS A 80 32.26 37.75 -28.99
CA LYS A 80 32.59 36.80 -30.08
C LYS A 80 32.45 35.27 -29.90
N ASP A 81 32.14 34.76 -28.72
CA ASP A 81 32.05 33.34 -28.41
C ASP A 81 30.65 33.05 -27.88
N SER A 82 29.79 32.54 -28.76
CA SER A 82 28.43 32.14 -28.40
C SER A 82 28.50 30.93 -27.49
N LYS A 83 28.07 31.07 -26.23
CA LYS A 83 28.00 29.94 -25.29
C LYS A 83 26.71 29.17 -25.53
N THR A 84 26.86 27.85 -25.64
CA THR A 84 25.73 26.94 -25.81
C THR A 84 25.54 26.10 -24.57
N TYR A 85 24.33 26.14 -24.00
CA TYR A 85 23.95 25.37 -22.83
C TYR A 85 22.96 24.31 -23.24
N THR A 86 23.19 23.06 -22.83
CA THR A 86 22.29 21.94 -23.10
C THR A 86 21.73 21.41 -21.79
N LEU A 87 20.42 21.27 -21.71
CA LEU A 87 19.68 20.82 -20.54
C LEU A 87 18.73 19.68 -20.94
N GLU A 88 18.81 18.55 -20.24
CA GLU A 88 17.86 17.47 -20.36
C GLU A 88 16.77 17.62 -19.30
N VAL A 89 15.53 17.86 -19.74
CA VAL A 89 14.37 17.92 -18.85
C VAL A 89 13.77 16.53 -18.78
N TYR A 90 13.68 15.99 -17.57
CA TYR A 90 13.05 14.70 -17.29
C TYR A 90 12.05 14.82 -16.15
N PHE A 91 10.79 15.06 -16.49
CA PHE A 91 9.70 15.01 -15.52
C PHE A 91 9.14 13.59 -15.39
N ARG A 92 8.92 13.19 -14.14
CA ARG A 92 8.19 11.97 -13.78
C ARG A 92 7.23 12.31 -12.66
N MET A 93 6.08 12.85 -13.03
CA MET A 93 4.95 13.04 -12.15
C MET A 93 4.26 11.69 -11.92
N CYS A 94 3.73 11.51 -10.72
CA CYS A 94 2.99 10.32 -10.40
C CYS A 94 1.58 10.69 -9.94
N GLN A 95 0.64 10.71 -10.88
CA GLN A 95 -0.76 11.04 -10.61
C GLN A 95 -1.45 10.07 -9.63
N ASN A 96 -0.92 8.86 -9.48
CA ASN A 96 -1.52 7.80 -8.66
C ASN A 96 -0.51 7.13 -7.73
N CYS A 97 0.58 7.82 -7.38
CA CYS A 97 1.47 7.33 -6.33
C CYS A 97 0.81 7.56 -4.99
N VAL A 98 0.62 6.49 -4.24
CA VAL A 98 0.23 6.57 -2.84
C VAL A 98 1.50 6.44 -2.03
N GLU A 99 1.82 7.46 -1.25
CA GLU A 99 2.87 7.34 -0.24
C GLU A 99 2.35 6.42 0.86
N LEU A 100 2.93 5.22 0.93
CA LEU A 100 2.62 4.26 1.98
C LEU A 100 3.51 4.55 3.18
N ASP A 101 2.97 5.24 4.18
CA ASP A 101 3.62 5.31 5.48
C ASP A 101 3.56 3.95 6.20
N SER A 102 4.59 3.70 6.99
CA SER A 102 4.71 2.53 7.87
C SER A 102 3.46 2.35 8.76
N ALA A 103 2.87 3.43 9.27
CA ALA A 103 1.66 3.37 10.08
C ALA A 103 0.43 2.96 9.24
N THR A 104 0.30 3.47 8.02
CA THR A 104 -0.79 3.08 7.10
C THR A 104 -0.69 1.62 6.70
N LEU A 105 0.51 1.15 6.36
CA LEU A 105 0.76 -0.25 6.04
C LEU A 105 0.43 -1.16 7.23
N ALA A 106 0.90 -0.80 8.43
CA ALA A 106 0.58 -1.54 9.65
C ALA A 106 -0.93 -1.55 9.93
N GLY A 107 -1.60 -0.42 9.73
CA GLY A 107 -3.06 -0.29 9.86
C GLY A 107 -3.79 -1.25 8.93
N ILE A 108 -3.41 -1.31 7.64
CA ILE A 108 -4.00 -2.23 6.66
C ILE A 108 -3.82 -3.69 7.09
N VAL A 109 -2.64 -4.07 7.57
CA VAL A 109 -2.36 -5.45 8.00
C VAL A 109 -3.17 -5.81 9.24
N ILE A 110 -3.23 -4.92 10.24
CA ILE A 110 -3.97 -5.17 11.48
C ILE A 110 -5.47 -5.29 11.22
N THR A 111 -6.03 -4.41 10.40
CA THR A 111 -7.47 -4.45 10.06
C THR A 111 -7.83 -5.71 9.28
N ASP A 112 -6.97 -6.18 8.38
CA ASP A 112 -7.17 -7.44 7.64
C ASP A 112 -7.15 -8.66 8.59
N ILE A 113 -6.22 -8.70 9.55
CA ILE A 113 -6.18 -9.75 10.59
C ILE A 113 -7.46 -9.74 11.43
N ILE A 114 -7.93 -8.57 11.87
CA ILE A 114 -9.16 -8.47 12.66
C ILE A 114 -10.37 -8.91 11.82
N ALA A 115 -10.47 -8.47 10.57
CA ALA A 115 -11.57 -8.83 9.67
C ALA A 115 -11.63 -10.34 9.42
N THR A 116 -10.48 -10.96 9.15
CA THR A 116 -10.39 -12.42 8.94
C THR A 116 -10.73 -13.21 10.21
N LEU A 117 -10.31 -12.75 11.40
CA LEU A 117 -10.71 -13.37 12.67
C LEU A 117 -12.21 -13.27 12.93
N LEU A 118 -12.83 -12.11 12.65
CA LEU A 118 -14.28 -11.94 12.79
C LEU A 118 -15.05 -12.84 11.83
N LEU A 119 -14.61 -12.96 10.58
CA LEU A 119 -15.19 -13.87 9.60
C LEU A 119 -15.04 -15.32 10.05
N ALA A 120 -13.86 -15.72 10.53
CA ALA A 120 -13.61 -17.07 11.03
C ALA A 120 -14.50 -17.42 12.23
N LEU A 121 -14.64 -16.50 13.20
CA LEU A 121 -15.56 -16.66 14.34
C LEU A 121 -17.01 -16.73 13.87
N GLY A 122 -17.41 -15.92 12.90
CA GLY A 122 -18.75 -15.95 12.32
C GLY A 122 -19.07 -17.32 11.73
N VAL A 123 -18.17 -17.88 10.90
CA VAL A 123 -18.32 -19.23 10.32
C VAL A 123 -18.30 -20.30 11.40
N TYR A 124 -17.40 -20.21 12.38
CA TYR A 124 -17.31 -21.16 13.48
C TYR A 124 -18.59 -21.20 14.31
N CYS A 125 -19.13 -20.03 14.69
CA CYS A 125 -20.39 -19.93 15.42
C CYS A 125 -21.58 -20.41 14.59
N PHE A 126 -21.59 -20.12 13.28
CA PHE A 126 -22.66 -20.57 12.38
C PHE A 126 -22.68 -22.11 12.25
N ALA A 127 -21.52 -22.73 12.00
CA ALA A 127 -21.41 -24.19 11.94
C ALA A 127 -21.63 -24.88 13.30
N GLY A 128 -21.24 -24.22 14.40
CA GLY A 128 -21.44 -24.71 15.77
C GLY A 128 -22.91 -24.69 16.22
N HIS A 129 -23.75 -23.80 15.67
CA HIS A 129 -25.17 -23.73 16.04
C HIS A 129 -25.94 -24.99 15.60
N GLU A 130 -25.56 -25.60 14.48
CA GLU A 130 -26.19 -26.84 13.98
C GLU A 130 -25.75 -28.08 14.78
N THR A 131 -24.62 -28.02 15.48
CA THR A 131 -24.05 -29.14 16.27
C THR A 131 -24.34 -29.06 17.77
N GLY A 132 -25.04 -28.02 18.24
CA GLY A 132 -25.05 -27.64 19.67
C GLY A 132 -26.40 -27.40 20.35
N ARG A 133 -27.56 -27.78 19.78
CA ARG A 133 -28.84 -27.81 20.51
C ARG A 133 -29.45 -29.20 20.56
N LEU A 134 -28.76 -30.12 21.24
CA LEU A 134 -29.48 -31.05 22.11
C LEU A 134 -29.82 -30.26 23.38
N SER A 135 -30.99 -29.61 23.38
CA SER A 135 -31.66 -29.20 24.61
C SER A 135 -32.11 -30.47 25.37
N GLY A 136 -31.13 -31.27 25.80
CA GLY A 136 -31.30 -32.59 26.40
C GLY A 136 -31.76 -32.55 27.86
N ALA A 137 -32.44 -31.49 28.29
CA ALA A 137 -32.95 -31.35 29.64
C ALA A 137 -34.47 -31.08 29.71
N ALA A 138 -35.10 -30.58 28.64
CA ALA A 138 -36.54 -30.30 28.66
C ALA A 138 -37.39 -31.44 28.08
N ASP A 139 -36.97 -32.07 26.98
CA ASP A 139 -37.80 -33.08 26.29
C ASP A 139 -37.64 -34.51 26.83
N THR A 140 -36.54 -34.82 27.52
CA THR A 140 -36.41 -36.13 28.18
C THR A 140 -37.37 -36.24 29.37
N GLN A 141 -37.66 -35.12 30.06
CA GLN A 141 -38.54 -35.13 31.21
C GLN A 141 -40.02 -35.38 30.86
N ALA A 142 -40.43 -35.13 29.61
CA ALA A 142 -41.77 -35.47 29.12
C ALA A 142 -41.91 -36.97 28.79
N LEU A 143 -40.83 -37.64 28.37
CA LEU A 143 -40.82 -39.06 28.02
C LEU A 143 -40.58 -39.98 29.22
N PHE A 144 -39.89 -39.52 30.26
CA PHE A 144 -39.58 -40.32 31.46
C PHE A 144 -40.72 -40.42 32.49
N LYS A 145 -41.89 -39.82 32.25
CA LYS A 145 -43.05 -39.99 33.15
C LYS A 145 -43.79 -41.32 32.99
N ASN A 146 -43.42 -42.14 32.00
CA ASN A 146 -44.01 -43.45 31.74
C ASN A 146 -43.02 -44.60 32.02
N ASP A 147 -42.45 -44.64 33.23
CA ASP A 147 -41.68 -45.78 33.77
C ASP A 147 -42.53 -47.06 34.01
N GLN A 148 -43.70 -47.18 33.39
CA GLN A 148 -44.57 -48.37 33.47
C GLN A 148 -44.66 -49.17 32.15
N LEU A 149 -43.76 -48.95 31.19
CA LEU A 149 -43.82 -49.63 29.90
C LEU A 149 -43.26 -51.06 29.90
N TYR A 150 -43.73 -51.90 30.83
CA TYR A 150 -43.95 -53.31 30.54
C TYR A 150 -44.99 -53.84 31.51
N GLN A 151 -46.25 -53.89 31.06
CA GLN A 151 -47.30 -54.62 31.75
C GLN A 151 -47.12 -56.10 31.42
N PRO A 152 -46.72 -56.97 32.37
CA PRO A 152 -46.58 -58.39 32.10
C PRO A 152 -47.94 -58.97 31.74
N LEU A 153 -47.99 -59.73 30.64
CA LEU A 153 -49.17 -60.45 30.17
C LEU A 153 -49.54 -61.55 31.18
N ARG A 154 -50.29 -61.20 32.21
CA ARG A 154 -50.74 -62.08 33.31
C ARG A 154 -51.65 -63.25 32.87
N ASN A 155 -51.95 -63.36 31.57
CA ASN A 155 -52.97 -64.30 31.08
C ASN A 155 -52.39 -65.57 30.46
N ARG A 156 -51.10 -65.89 30.71
CA ARG A 156 -50.45 -67.11 30.22
C ARG A 156 -49.30 -67.59 31.12
N ASP A 157 -49.58 -67.69 32.42
CA ASP A 157 -48.61 -68.11 33.45
C ASP A 157 -48.39 -69.63 33.55
N ASP A 158 -48.94 -70.42 32.61
CA ASP A 158 -48.86 -71.89 32.62
C ASP A 158 -47.67 -72.47 31.84
N ALA A 159 -46.80 -71.64 31.26
CA ALA A 159 -45.61 -72.11 30.55
C ALA A 159 -44.46 -72.43 31.52
N GLN A 160 -43.76 -73.55 31.30
CA GLN A 160 -42.65 -74.03 32.15
C GLN A 160 -41.55 -72.98 32.42
N TYR A 161 -41.39 -72.00 31.53
CA TYR A 161 -40.32 -70.99 31.62
C TYR A 161 -40.74 -69.72 32.37
N SER A 162 -42.03 -69.52 32.68
CA SER A 162 -42.53 -68.30 33.34
C SER A 162 -42.07 -68.14 34.80
N ARG A 163 -41.51 -69.20 35.41
CA ARG A 163 -41.10 -69.23 36.82
C ARG A 163 -39.61 -69.02 37.05
N LEU A 164 -38.82 -68.88 35.98
CA LEU A 164 -37.36 -68.84 36.09
C LEU A 164 -36.78 -67.49 36.53
N GLY A 165 -37.60 -66.43 36.66
CA GLY A 165 -37.14 -65.07 37.00
C GLY A 165 -37.49 -64.56 38.41
N GLY A 166 -38.14 -65.37 39.26
CA GLY A 166 -38.83 -64.86 40.45
C GLY A 166 -37.97 -64.54 41.69
N ASN A 167 -36.71 -64.95 41.76
CA ASN A 167 -35.99 -65.03 43.04
C ASN A 167 -34.69 -64.19 43.12
N TRP A 168 -34.62 -63.01 42.49
CA TRP A 168 -33.51 -62.11 42.78
C TRP A 168 -33.83 -61.21 43.98
N PRO A 169 -33.13 -61.34 45.13
CA PRO A 169 -33.27 -60.40 46.23
C PRO A 169 -32.73 -59.03 45.79
N ARG A 170 -33.61 -58.02 45.76
CA ARG A 170 -33.20 -56.61 45.69
C ARG A 170 -32.75 -56.20 47.09
N ASN A 171 -31.44 -56.05 47.28
CA ASN A 171 -30.92 -55.36 48.46
C ASN A 171 -31.30 -53.87 48.38
N LYS A 172 -31.71 -53.34 49.54
CA LYS A 172 -32.16 -51.98 49.77
C LYS A 172 -30.98 -51.10 50.18
#